data_AF-A0A8I2YL54-F1
#
_entry.id   AF-A0A8I2YL54-F1
#
_cell.length_a   1.000
_cell.length_b   1.000
_cell.length_c   1.000
_cell.angle_alpha   90.00
_cell.angle_beta   90.00
_cell.angle_gamma   90.00
#
_symmetry.space_group_name_H-M   'P 1'
#
loop_
_entity.id
_entity.type
_entity.pdbx_description
1 polymer ?
#
loop_
_entity_poly.entity_id
_entity_poly.type
_entity_poly.pdbx_seq_one_letter_code
_entity_poly.pdbx_strand_id
1 'polypeptide(L)'
;MFVLPLIYARSYVAEALYGDIPGAVFMNNSASGPLWVLECDQGVNATCLSGGVEFPIHSLDLNFNGFGLHDNNGVPICVGAFQPSSQVNQTRYDMVLGMSFSSMSPVRNAYIAINLGNMVNTANYTNDTAYIQLLPIKNASQAAQDFANIR
;
A
#
# COMPACT_ATOMS: atom_id res chain seq x y z
N MET A 1 6.57 -14.50 -12.50
CA MET A 1 6.19 -14.24 -11.09
C MET A 1 5.67 -12.81 -11.03
N PHE A 2 4.35 -12.65 -11.17
CA PHE A 2 3.67 -11.36 -11.11
C PHE A 2 3.54 -10.98 -9.63
N VAL A 3 4.40 -10.09 -9.15
CA VAL A 3 4.24 -9.53 -7.81
C VAL A 3 3.21 -8.40 -7.96
N LEU A 4 2.05 -8.55 -7.31
CA LEU A 4 0.94 -7.61 -7.40
C LEU A 4 1.30 -6.31 -6.63
N PRO A 5 0.90 -5.12 -7.11
CA PRO A 5 1.11 -3.84 -6.43
C PRO A 5 0.24 -3.67 -5.17
N LEU A 6 -0.30 -4.75 -4.60
CA LEU A 6 -1.25 -4.71 -3.50
C LEU A 6 -0.55 -4.75 -2.14
N ILE A 7 -1.14 -4.06 -1.16
CA ILE A 7 -0.83 -4.20 0.26
C ILE A 7 -1.80 -5.24 0.81
N TYR A 8 -1.29 -6.35 1.30
CA TYR A 8 -2.13 -7.35 1.95
C TYR A 8 -2.24 -7.03 3.43
N ALA A 9 -3.46 -6.84 3.90
CA ALA A 9 -3.74 -6.53 5.29
C ALA A 9 -4.84 -7.44 5.84
N ARG A 10 -5.06 -7.36 7.14
CA ARG A 10 -6.26 -7.95 7.75
C ARG A 10 -7.52 -7.28 7.21
N SER A 11 -8.62 -8.03 7.16
CA SER A 11 -9.86 -7.56 6.54
C SER A 11 -10.37 -6.25 7.15
N TYR A 12 -10.28 -6.10 8.47
CA TYR A 12 -10.69 -4.88 9.15
C TYR A 12 -9.88 -3.64 8.73
N VAL A 13 -8.64 -3.79 8.25
CA VAL A 13 -7.82 -2.65 7.80
C VAL A 13 -8.31 -2.16 6.44
N ALA A 14 -8.57 -3.08 5.51
CA ALA A 14 -9.12 -2.73 4.21
C ALA A 14 -10.54 -2.17 4.33
N GLU A 15 -11.35 -2.74 5.22
CA GLU A 15 -12.70 -2.25 5.51
C GLU A 15 -12.69 -0.87 6.18
N ALA A 16 -11.77 -0.61 7.12
CA ALA A 16 -11.64 0.72 7.72
C ALA A 16 -11.16 1.79 6.72
N LEU A 17 -10.41 1.40 5.68
CA LEU A 17 -9.92 2.33 4.67
C LEU A 17 -10.94 2.62 3.57
N TYR A 18 -11.69 1.59 3.14
CA TYR A 18 -12.57 1.69 1.97
C TYR A 18 -14.05 1.63 2.29
N GLY A 19 -14.46 1.05 3.42
CA GLY A 19 -15.86 0.75 3.73
C GLY A 19 -16.76 1.98 3.85
N ASP A 20 -16.20 3.12 4.28
CA ASP A 20 -16.93 4.38 4.45
C ASP A 20 -16.88 5.28 3.20
N ILE A 21 -16.21 4.84 2.14
CA ILE A 21 -16.08 5.62 0.90
C ILE A 21 -17.33 5.41 0.04
N PRO A 22 -18.05 6.48 -0.36
CA PRO A 22 -19.18 6.35 -1.27
C PRO A 22 -18.78 5.68 -2.59
N GLY A 23 -19.54 4.67 -3.01
CA GLY A 23 -19.28 3.93 -4.25
C GLY A 23 -18.16 2.88 -4.16
N ALA A 24 -17.45 2.78 -3.02
CA ALA A 24 -16.52 1.69 -2.80
C ALA A 24 -17.27 0.38 -2.52
N VAL A 25 -16.86 -0.70 -3.18
CA VAL A 25 -17.48 -2.01 -3.02
C VAL A 25 -16.41 -3.10 -2.93
N PHE A 26 -16.68 -4.08 -2.07
CA PHE A 26 -15.91 -5.31 -2.01
C PHE A 26 -16.55 -6.34 -2.94
N MET A 27 -15.89 -6.65 -4.05
CA MET A 27 -16.43 -7.53 -5.10
C MET A 27 -15.55 -8.74 -5.34
N ASN A 28 -16.15 -9.86 -5.74
CA ASN A 28 -15.41 -11.06 -6.12
C ASN A 28 -15.22 -11.10 -7.64
N ASN A 29 -13.98 -10.89 -8.10
CA ASN A 29 -13.63 -10.96 -9.52
C ASN A 29 -13.11 -12.36 -9.84
N SER A 30 -13.68 -13.02 -10.85
CA SER A 30 -13.29 -14.36 -11.30
C SER A 30 -11.82 -14.48 -11.72
N ALA A 31 -11.18 -13.39 -12.16
CA ALA A 31 -9.79 -13.37 -12.59
C ALA A 31 -8.78 -13.04 -11.46
N SER A 32 -9.23 -12.46 -10.35
CA SER A 32 -8.32 -11.85 -9.35
C SER A 32 -8.73 -12.07 -7.90
N GLY A 33 -9.84 -12.76 -7.66
CA GLY A 33 -10.39 -13.01 -6.33
C GLY A 33 -11.15 -11.80 -5.77
N PRO A 34 -11.38 -11.78 -4.45
CA PRO A 34 -12.11 -10.70 -3.80
C PRO A 34 -11.24 -9.45 -3.65
N LEU A 35 -11.77 -8.31 -4.10
CA LEU A 35 -11.05 -7.04 -4.19
C LEU A 35 -11.95 -5.87 -3.74
N TRP A 36 -11.38 -4.91 -3.04
CA TRP A 36 -11.95 -3.57 -2.91
C TRP A 36 -11.75 -2.78 -4.20
N VAL A 37 -12.84 -2.23 -4.73
CA VAL A 37 -12.85 -1.33 -5.89
C VAL A 37 -13.65 -0.08 -5.58
N LEU A 38 -13.35 1.00 -6.28
CA LEU A 38 -13.99 2.31 -6.16
C LEU A 38 -13.80 3.11 -7.44
N GLU A 39 -14.52 4.23 -7.57
CA GLU A 39 -14.34 5.16 -8.69
C GLU A 39 -12.93 5.75 -8.71
N CYS A 40 -12.34 5.87 -9.90
CA CYS A 40 -10.95 6.32 -10.04
C CYS A 40 -10.71 7.80 -9.69
N ASP A 41 -11.75 8.61 -9.70
CA ASP A 41 -11.69 10.04 -9.36
C ASP A 41 -11.87 10.27 -7.85
N GLN A 42 -12.17 9.20 -7.09
CA GLN A 42 -12.29 9.27 -5.65
C GLN A 42 -10.91 9.33 -5.00
N GLY A 43 -10.60 10.49 -4.42
CA GLY A 43 -9.37 10.72 -3.66
C GLY A 43 -9.42 10.02 -2.30
N VAL A 44 -8.46 9.14 -2.03
CA VAL A 44 -8.31 8.46 -0.74
C VAL A 44 -7.03 8.94 -0.07
N ASN A 45 -7.11 9.19 1.22
CA ASN A 45 -5.98 9.68 2.02
C ASN A 45 -5.69 8.67 3.13
N ALA A 46 -4.46 8.16 3.15
CA ALA A 46 -3.99 7.30 4.21
C ALA A 46 -2.59 7.74 4.64
N THR A 47 -2.32 7.67 5.94
CA THR A 47 -1.00 7.96 6.52
C THR A 47 -0.60 6.81 7.42
N CYS A 48 0.57 6.23 7.17
CA CYS A 48 1.15 5.24 8.07
C CYS A 48 1.96 5.94 9.15
N LEU A 49 1.71 5.59 10.40
CA LEU A 49 2.48 6.08 11.55
C LEU A 49 3.48 5.00 11.97
N SER A 50 4.77 5.34 11.99
CA SER A 50 5.80 4.42 12.46
C SER A 50 6.87 5.18 13.24
N GLY A 51 7.15 4.75 14.47
CA GLY A 51 8.15 5.41 15.33
C GLY A 51 7.88 6.89 15.62
N GLY A 52 6.61 7.32 15.56
CA GLY A 52 6.21 8.73 15.70
C GLY A 52 6.39 9.59 14.44
N VAL A 53 6.76 8.97 13.32
CA VAL A 53 6.92 9.64 12.02
C VAL A 53 5.74 9.29 11.11
N GLU A 54 5.21 10.32 10.44
CA GLU A 54 4.13 10.20 9.45
C GLU A 54 4.68 9.86 8.07
N PHE A 55 4.11 8.83 7.45
CA PHE A 55 4.37 8.40 6.08
C PHE A 55 3.07 8.51 5.28
N PRO A 56 2.77 9.69 4.70
CA PRO A 56 1.58 9.86 3.89
C PRO A 56 1.70 9.02 2.62
N ILE A 57 0.63 8.30 2.28
CA ILE A 57 0.53 7.52 1.05
C ILE A 57 -0.20 8.36 0.00
N HIS A 58 0.40 8.48 -1.19
CA HIS A 58 -0.21 9.19 -2.29
C HIS A 58 -1.55 8.55 -2.73
N SER A 59 -2.58 9.35 -3.04
CA SER A 59 -3.90 8.84 -3.42
C SER A 59 -3.88 7.96 -4.67
N LEU A 60 -3.03 8.29 -5.66
CA LEU A 60 -2.80 7.42 -6.83
C LEU A 60 -2.15 6.08 -6.49
N ASP A 61 -1.47 5.98 -5.35
CA ASP A 61 -0.88 4.73 -4.85
C ASP A 61 -1.87 3.96 -3.95
N LEU A 62 -3.01 4.56 -3.62
CA LEU A 62 -4.09 3.94 -2.85
C LEU A 62 -5.18 3.35 -3.76
N ASN A 63 -5.33 3.87 -4.98
CA ASN A 63 -6.35 3.46 -5.94
C ASN A 63 -5.74 3.35 -7.35
N PHE A 64 -5.65 2.13 -7.90
CA PHE A 64 -4.97 1.88 -9.18
C PHE A 64 -5.94 1.57 -10.31
N ASN A 65 -5.77 2.26 -11.45
CA ASN A 65 -6.48 1.98 -12.71
C ASN A 65 -5.73 0.98 -13.62
N GLY A 66 -4.92 0.08 -13.03
CA GLY A 66 -4.05 -0.82 -13.79
C GLY A 66 -4.75 -2.05 -14.39
N PHE A 67 -6.00 -2.30 -13.99
CA PHE A 67 -6.70 -3.56 -14.27
C PHE A 67 -7.74 -3.44 -15.40
N GLY A 68 -7.95 -2.25 -15.96
CA GLY A 68 -8.91 -2.02 -17.04
C GLY A 68 -10.35 -2.40 -16.67
N LEU A 69 -10.67 -2.37 -15.37
CA LEU A 69 -12.00 -2.73 -14.87
C LEU A 69 -12.96 -1.57 -15.08
N HIS A 70 -14.20 -1.91 -15.41
CA HIS A 70 -15.28 -0.96 -15.55
C HIS A 70 -16.47 -1.43 -14.73
N ASP A 71 -17.27 -0.48 -14.23
CA ASP A 71 -18.55 -0.78 -13.62
C ASP A 71 -19.58 -1.23 -14.67
N ASN A 72 -20.81 -1.51 -14.23
CA ASN A 72 -21.91 -1.93 -15.12
C ASN A 72 -22.32 -0.83 -16.13
N ASN A 73 -21.91 0.42 -15.92
CA ASN A 73 -22.20 1.55 -16.79
C ASN A 73 -21.04 1.89 -17.74
N GLY A 74 -19.93 1.15 -17.67
CA GLY A 74 -18.73 1.41 -18.47
C GLY A 74 -17.84 2.54 -17.91
N VAL A 75 -18.03 2.93 -16.65
CA VAL A 75 -17.15 3.89 -15.93
C VAL A 75 -15.92 3.14 -15.42
N PRO A 76 -14.70 3.67 -15.62
CA PRO A 76 -13.48 3.02 -15.13
C PRO A 76 -13.47 2.95 -13.60
N ILE A 77 -13.28 1.74 -13.08
CA ILE A 77 -13.14 1.49 -11.64
C ILE A 77 -11.68 1.15 -11.30
N CYS A 78 -11.23 1.70 -10.18
CA CYS A 78 -9.90 1.52 -9.65
C CYS A 78 -9.91 0.45 -8.56
N VAL A 79 -8.80 -0.28 -8.46
CA VAL A 79 -8.59 -1.28 -7.40
C VAL A 79 -7.87 -0.62 -6.24
N GLY A 80 -8.41 -0.79 -5.04
CA GLY A 80 -7.78 -0.32 -3.81
C GLY A 80 -6.44 -1.03 -3.56
N ALA A 81 -5.48 -0.32 -2.98
CA ALA A 81 -4.20 -0.88 -2.59
C ALA A 81 -4.28 -1.85 -1.44
N PHE A 82 -5.11 -1.57 -0.44
CA PHE A 82 -5.26 -2.47 0.71
C PHE A 82 -6.27 -3.57 0.40
N GLN A 83 -5.80 -4.80 0.33
CA GLN A 83 -6.61 -5.96 0.04
C GLN A 83 -6.57 -6.97 1.19
N PRO A 84 -7.73 -7.54 1.59
CA PRO A 84 -7.74 -8.58 2.59
C PRO A 84 -7.04 -9.84 2.08
N SER A 85 -6.19 -10.46 2.91
CA SER A 85 -5.58 -11.75 2.60
C SER A 85 -5.82 -12.75 3.72
N SER A 86 -6.24 -13.96 3.34
CA SER A 86 -6.38 -15.10 4.26
C SER A 86 -5.04 -15.49 4.89
N GLN A 87 -3.92 -15.30 4.18
CA GLN A 87 -2.57 -15.57 4.70
C GLN A 87 -2.18 -14.58 5.80
N VAL A 88 -2.51 -13.30 5.65
CA VAL A 88 -2.24 -12.29 6.69
C VAL A 88 -3.13 -12.54 7.91
N ASN A 89 -4.39 -12.90 7.71
CA ASN A 89 -5.31 -13.23 8.81
C ASN A 89 -4.89 -14.44 9.67
N GLN A 90 -4.03 -15.31 9.15
CA GLN A 90 -3.57 -16.52 9.85
C GLN A 90 -2.14 -16.42 10.42
N THR A 91 -1.44 -15.31 10.17
CA THR A 91 -0.03 -15.14 10.56
C THR A 91 0.12 -14.12 11.69
N ARG A 92 1.35 -13.96 12.19
CA ARG A 92 1.70 -12.99 13.26
C ARG A 92 2.02 -11.59 12.73
N TYR A 93 1.90 -11.35 11.43
CA TYR A 93 2.16 -10.05 10.82
C TYR A 93 0.84 -9.36 10.53
N ASP A 94 0.75 -8.06 10.80
CA ASP A 94 -0.49 -7.29 10.60
C ASP A 94 -0.74 -6.95 9.14
N MET A 95 0.32 -6.71 8.39
CA MET A 95 0.29 -6.29 6.99
C MET A 95 1.56 -6.71 6.27
N VAL A 96 1.43 -6.97 4.97
CA VAL A 96 2.54 -7.16 4.04
C VAL A 96 2.54 -5.98 3.09
N LEU A 97 3.57 -5.15 3.23
CA LEU A 97 3.78 -3.97 2.41
C LEU A 97 4.40 -4.39 1.07
N GLY A 98 3.55 -4.47 0.04
CA GLY A 98 3.93 -4.91 -1.29
C GLY A 98 4.61 -3.83 -2.15
N MET A 99 4.51 -3.99 -3.46
CA MET A 99 5.12 -3.08 -4.44
C MET A 99 4.50 -1.68 -4.45
N SER A 100 3.29 -1.50 -3.92
CA SER A 100 2.71 -0.19 -3.57
C SER A 100 3.51 0.57 -2.51
N PHE A 101 4.24 -0.16 -1.66
CA PHE A 101 5.15 0.43 -0.69
C PHE A 101 6.59 0.50 -1.18
N SER A 102 6.99 -0.40 -2.11
CA SER A 102 8.41 -0.60 -2.47
C SER A 102 8.80 -0.52 -3.96
N SER A 103 7.93 -0.85 -4.94
CA SER A 103 8.27 -0.76 -6.38
C SER A 103 7.12 -1.15 -7.34
N MET A 104 6.24 -0.24 -7.81
CA MET A 104 5.83 -0.12 -9.24
C MET A 104 4.86 1.05 -9.35
N SER A 105 5.27 2.03 -10.16
CA SER A 105 5.01 3.47 -9.99
C SER A 105 5.78 4.04 -8.80
N PRO A 106 6.59 5.10 -9.02
CA PRO A 106 7.81 5.32 -8.26
C PRO A 106 7.50 5.52 -6.77
N VAL A 107 8.28 4.83 -5.96
CA VAL A 107 8.67 5.18 -4.58
C VAL A 107 8.49 6.68 -4.31
N ARG A 108 7.32 7.10 -3.80
CA ARG A 108 7.03 8.50 -3.47
C ARG A 108 6.74 8.74 -2.01
N ASN A 109 6.54 7.71 -1.18
CA ASN A 109 6.08 7.91 0.19
C ASN A 109 7.21 7.78 1.21
N ALA A 110 8.08 6.77 1.10
CA ALA A 110 9.22 6.56 2.00
C ALA A 110 10.47 6.01 1.29
N TYR A 111 11.66 6.46 1.72
CA TYR A 111 12.94 5.85 1.41
C TYR A 111 13.33 4.86 2.52
N ILE A 112 13.65 3.62 2.15
CA ILE A 112 13.99 2.55 3.11
C ILE A 112 15.48 2.22 2.98
N ALA A 113 16.22 2.39 4.06
CA ALA A 113 17.60 1.92 4.19
C ALA A 113 17.64 0.70 5.11
N ILE A 114 18.09 -0.44 4.58
CA ILE A 114 18.23 -1.69 5.34
C ILE A 114 19.72 -2.00 5.45
N ASN A 115 20.22 -2.02 6.67
CA ASN A 115 21.56 -2.50 6.98
C ASN A 115 21.44 -3.78 7.81
N LEU A 116 21.87 -4.90 7.24
CA LEU A 116 21.81 -6.22 7.88
C LEU A 116 22.96 -6.47 8.87
N GLY A 117 23.85 -5.48 9.04
CA GLY A 117 25.09 -5.64 9.80
C GLY A 117 26.09 -6.55 9.09
N ASN A 118 27.16 -6.87 9.80
CA ASN A 118 28.16 -7.83 9.35
C ASN A 118 27.81 -9.25 9.81
N MET A 119 28.09 -10.25 8.97
CA MET A 119 27.98 -11.65 9.38
C MET A 119 29.01 -11.94 10.47
N VAL A 120 28.56 -12.12 11.70
CA VAL A 120 29.44 -12.46 12.83
C VAL A 120 29.86 -13.93 12.74
N ASN A 121 31.17 -14.17 12.63
CA ASN A 121 31.75 -15.46 12.98
C ASN A 121 31.78 -15.54 14.52
N THR A 122 31.31 -16.64 15.11
CA THR A 122 31.26 -16.84 16.57
C THR A 122 32.60 -16.63 17.28
N ALA A 123 33.72 -16.63 16.54
CA ALA A 123 35.06 -16.35 17.06
C ALA A 123 35.39 -14.85 17.23
N ASN A 124 34.80 -13.95 16.44
CA ASN A 124 35.09 -12.51 16.46
C ASN A 124 33.78 -11.71 16.36
N TYR A 125 33.16 -11.44 17.50
CA TYR A 125 31.96 -10.63 17.59
C TYR A 125 32.30 -9.16 17.33
N THR A 126 32.07 -8.68 16.10
CA THR A 126 32.07 -7.25 15.79
C THR A 126 30.64 -6.72 15.86
N ASN A 127 30.48 -5.62 16.60
CA ASN A 127 29.20 -5.09 17.06
C ASN A 127 28.56 -4.13 16.03
N ASP A 128 28.60 -4.47 14.74
CA ASP A 128 27.92 -3.66 13.73
C ASP A 128 26.41 -3.88 13.86
N THR A 129 25.72 -2.85 14.36
CA THR A 129 24.31 -2.92 14.70
C THR A 129 23.49 -2.87 13.42
N ALA A 130 22.73 -3.92 13.14
CA ALA A 130 21.75 -3.93 12.06
C ALA A 130 20.67 -2.87 12.32
N TYR A 131 20.23 -2.17 11.27
CA TYR A 131 19.16 -1.19 11.37
C TYR A 131 18.28 -1.18 10.12
N ILE A 132 17.03 -0.77 10.33
CA ILE A 132 16.10 -0.41 9.26
C ILE A 132 15.71 1.04 9.51
N GLN A 133 15.95 1.91 8.54
CA GLN A 133 15.57 3.32 8.61
C GLN A 133 14.57 3.64 7.51
N LEU A 134 13.53 4.37 7.89
CA LEU A 134 12.50 4.88 7.00
C LEU A 134 12.58 6.41 7.01
N LEU A 135 12.64 7.03 5.83
CA LEU A 135 12.62 8.48 5.67
C LEU A 135 11.41 8.87 4.81
N PRO A 136 10.45 9.67 5.30
CA PRO A 136 9.34 10.14 4.48
C PRO A 136 9.87 11.10 3.41
N ILE A 137 9.45 10.91 2.16
CA ILE A 137 9.87 11.76 1.02
C ILE A 137 8.70 12.53 0.41
N LYS A 138 7.48 12.38 0.95
CA LYS A 138 6.29 13.12 0.56
C LYS A 138 5.61 13.81 1.72
N ASN A 139 4.94 14.91 1.40
CA ASN A 139 4.00 15.61 2.26
C ASN A 139 2.56 15.31 1.82
N ALA A 140 1.66 15.13 2.78
CA ALA A 140 0.24 14.85 2.53
C ALA A 140 -0.46 15.92 1.68
N SER A 141 -0.19 17.21 1.92
CA SER A 141 -0.84 18.30 1.16
C SER A 141 -0.39 18.31 -0.30
N GLN A 142 0.90 18.09 -0.55
CA GLN A 142 1.45 17.98 -1.89
C GLN A 142 0.88 16.75 -2.62
N ALA A 143 0.69 15.63 -1.92
CA ALA A 143 0.11 14.43 -2.51
C ALA A 143 -1.36 14.64 -2.93
N ALA A 144 -2.15 15.31 -2.10
CA ALA A 144 -3.54 15.65 -2.42
C ALA A 144 -3.64 16.62 -3.61
N GLN A 145 -2.76 17.63 -3.66
CA GLN A 145 -2.69 18.57 -4.79
C GLN A 145 -2.27 17.89 -6.10
N ASP A 146 -1.27 17.01 -6.05
CA ASP A 146 -0.83 16.25 -7.22
C ASP A 146 -1.96 15.36 -7.77
N PHE A 147 -2.77 14.76 -6.89
CA PHE A 147 -3.95 13.99 -7.30
C PHE A 147 -4.99 14.87 -8.01
N ALA A 148 -5.36 16.01 -7.42
CA ALA A 148 -6.35 16.94 -7.99
C ALA A 148 -5.90 17.62 -9.31
N ASN A 149 -4.60 17.60 -9.62
CA ASN A 149 -4.09 18.08 -10.90
C ASN A 149 -4.17 17.01 -12.01
N ILE A 150 -4.29 15.73 -11.63
CA ILE A 150 -4.31 14.58 -12.55
C ILE A 150 -5.74 14.07 -12.78
N ARG A 151 -6.61 14.24 -11.78
CA ARG A 151 -8.03 13.86 -11.78
C ARG A 151 -8.88 15.11 -11.62
#